data_AF-A0A9X2MJS3-F1
#
_entry.id   AF-A0A9X2MJS3-F1
#
_cell.length_a   1.000
_cell.length_b   1.000
_cell.length_c   1.000
_cell.angle_alpha   90.00
_cell.angle_beta   90.00
_cell.angle_gamma   90.00
#
_symmetry.space_group_name_H-M   'P 1'
#
loop_
_entity.id
_entity.type
_entity.pdbx_description
1 polymer ?
#
loop_
_entity_poly.entity_id
_entity_poly.type
_entity_poly.pdbx_seq_one_letter_code
_entity_poly.pdbx_strand_id
1 'polypeptide(L)' 'MARNNNIIVPEARTALDQLKLEIANELGIQNYDSIDKGNLTSRENGYVGGYMVKKLVEDAQKEIAKK' A
#
# COMPACT_ATOMS: atom_id res chain seq x y z
N MET A 1 17.22 -13.73 -7.66
CA MET A 1 16.88 -12.46 -8.35
C MET A 1 16.33 -11.49 -7.32
N ALA A 2 17.01 -10.39 -7.04
CA ALA A 2 16.42 -9.32 -6.22
C ALA A 2 15.31 -8.68 -7.07
N ARG A 3 14.04 -8.89 -6.68
CA ARG A 3 12.91 -8.14 -7.26
C ARG A 3 13.14 -6.68 -6.90
N ASN A 4 13.58 -5.89 -7.87
CA ASN A 4 13.81 -4.47 -7.69
C ASN A 4 12.44 -3.79 -7.55
N ASN A 5 12.01 -3.57 -6.31
CA ASN A 5 10.70 -3.00 -5.98
C ASN A 5 10.72 -1.47 -6.14
N ASN A 6 11.20 -1.01 -7.30
CA ASN A 6 11.35 0.39 -7.60
C ASN A 6 9.99 1.01 -7.91
N ILE A 7 9.71 2.11 -7.23
CA ILE A 7 8.53 2.91 -7.50
C ILE A 7 8.74 3.60 -8.84
N ILE A 8 7.76 3.47 -9.74
CA ILE A 8 7.84 3.97 -11.12
C ILE A 8 7.89 5.50 -11.17
N VAL A 9 7.21 6.16 -10.23
CA VAL A 9 7.20 7.62 -10.03
C VAL A 9 7.85 7.91 -8.67
N PRO A 10 9.16 8.23 -8.63
CA PRO A 10 9.90 8.41 -7.38
C PRO A 10 9.28 9.47 -6.45
N GLU A 11 8.70 10.52 -7.02
CA GLU A 11 8.06 11.63 -6.31
C GLU A 11 6.83 11.17 -5.51
N ALA A 12 6.18 10.08 -5.93
CA ALA A 12 5.01 9.53 -5.25
C ALA A 12 5.38 8.68 -4.02
N ARG A 13 6.67 8.43 -3.76
CA ARG A 13 7.11 7.50 -2.70
C ARG A 13 6.54 7.84 -1.33
N THR A 14 6.64 9.10 -0.92
CA THR A 14 6.13 9.55 0.37
C THR A 14 4.61 9.41 0.45
N ALA A 15 3.89 9.75 -0.62
CA ALA A 15 2.43 9.61 -0.66
C ALA A 15 1.99 8.13 -0.62
N LEU A 16 2.71 7.25 -1.32
CA LEU A 16 2.45 5.80 -1.30
C LEU A 16 2.75 5.19 0.07
N ASP A 17 3.79 5.64 0.75
CA ASP A 17 4.10 5.18 2.11
C ASP A 17 3.02 5.65 3.11
N GLN A 18 2.53 6.88 2.98
CA GLN A 18 1.40 7.37 3.79
C GLN A 18 0.13 6.55 3.54
N LEU A 19 -0.23 6.32 2.27
CA LEU A 19 -1.39 5.52 1.90
C LEU A 19 -1.30 4.09 2.46
N LYS A 20 -0.10 3.48 2.44
CA LYS A 20 0.13 2.16 3.02
C LYS A 20 -0.17 2.14 4.53
N LEU A 21 0.22 3.19 5.25
CA LEU A 21 -0.04 3.32 6.69
C LEU A 21 -1.53 3.53 6.98
N GLU A 22 -2.19 4.40 6.22
CA GLU A 22 -3.64 4.61 6.32
C GLU A 22 -4.41 3.31 6.11
N ILE A 23 -4.05 2.56 5.07
CA ILE A 23 -4.68 1.28 4.77
C ILE A 23 -4.39 0.24 5.84
N ALA A 24 -3.17 0.16 6.34
CA ALA A 24 -2.86 -0.76 7.43
C ALA A 24 -3.72 -0.43 8.67
N ASN A 25 -3.91 0.85 8.98
CA ASN A 25 -4.80 1.29 10.06
C ASN A 25 -6.27 0.95 9.78
N GLU A 26 -6.77 1.16 8.55
CA GLU A 26 -8.14 0.77 8.13
C GLU A 26 -8.37 -0.74 8.28
N LEU A 27 -7.33 -1.54 8.05
CA LEU A 27 -7.37 -3.00 8.19
C LEU A 27 -7.14 -3.49 9.63
N GLY A 28 -7.03 -2.58 10.60
CA GLY A 28 -6.86 -2.89 12.02
C GLY A 28 -5.42 -3.23 12.43
N ILE A 29 -4.45 -3.05 11.53
CA ILE A 29 -3.03 -3.29 11.80
C ILE A 29 -2.40 -1.98 12.26
N GLN A 30 -2.44 -1.75 13.57
CA GLN A 30 -1.86 -0.57 14.19
C GLN A 30 -0.32 -0.59 14.11
N ASN A 31 0.30 0.59 14.00
CA ASN A 31 1.76 0.75 14.04
C ASN A 31 2.52 -0.06 12.97
N TYR A 32 1.93 -0.24 11.77
CA TYR A 32 2.51 -1.04 10.69
C TYR A 32 3.93 -0.63 10.25
N ASP A 33 4.33 0.63 10.52
CA ASP A 33 5.69 1.10 10.25
C ASP A 33 6.72 0.60 11.27
N SER A 34 6.30 0.49 12.53
CA SER A 34 7.17 0.16 13.68
C SER A 34 7.08 -1.32 14.06
N ILE A 35 6.05 -2.04 13.61
CA ILE A 35 5.91 -3.46 13.83
C ILE A 35 6.92 -4.24 13.00
N ASP A 36 7.57 -5.20 13.63
CA ASP A 36 8.34 -6.21 12.91
C ASP A 36 7.38 -7.00 12.00
N LYS A 37 7.53 -6.81 10.69
CA LYS A 37 6.72 -7.45 9.66
C LYS A 37 6.86 -8.97 9.66
N GLY A 38 7.89 -9.52 10.32
CA GLY A 38 8.05 -10.95 10.57
C GLY A 38 7.05 -11.53 11.57
N ASN A 39 6.48 -10.70 12.45
CA ASN A 39 5.45 -11.13 13.40
C ASN A 39 4.04 -11.15 12.77
N LEU A 40 3.84 -10.44 11.66
CA LEU A 40 2.59 -10.46 10.91
C LEU A 40 2.57 -11.68 9.99
N THR A 41 1.39 -12.26 9.80
CA THR A 41 1.25 -13.36 8.85
C THR A 41 1.54 -12.85 7.43
N SER A 42 2.12 -13.71 6.59
CA SER A 42 2.37 -13.37 5.18
C SER A 42 1.09 -12.93 4.44
N ARG A 43 -0.07 -13.44 4.89
CA ARG A 43 -1.40 -13.07 4.37
C ARG A 43 -1.75 -11.62 4.70
N GLU A 44 -1.53 -11.18 5.94
CA GLU A 44 -1.81 -9.80 6.37
C GLU A 44 -0.93 -8.79 5.64
N ASN A 45 0.38 -9.05 5.59
CA ASN A 45 1.33 -8.21 4.85
C ASN A 45 0.95 -8.10 3.36
N GLY A 46 0.60 -9.24 2.73
CA GLY A 46 0.14 -9.26 1.35
C GLY A 46 -1.18 -8.53 1.15
N TYR A 47 -2.10 -8.63 2.11
CA TYR A 47 -3.41 -7.99 2.05
C TYR A 47 -3.32 -6.47 2.12
N VAL A 48 -2.47 -5.89 2.99
CA VAL A 48 -2.21 -4.44 3.04
C VAL A 48 -1.73 -3.92 1.69
N GLY A 49 -0.70 -4.55 1.11
CA GLY A 49 -0.16 -4.13 -0.19
C GLY A 49 -1.16 -4.31 -1.34
N GLY A 50 -1.92 -5.40 -1.34
CA GLY A 50 -2.95 -5.66 -2.35
C GLY A 50 -4.12 -4.68 -2.26
N TYR A 51 -4.57 -4.35 -1.05
CA TYR A 51 -5.64 -3.38 -0.82
C TYR A 51 -5.21 -1.97 -1.21
N MET A 52 -3.93 -1.61 -0.97
CA MET A 52 -3.32 -0.37 -1.45
C MET A 52 -3.39 -0.22 -2.96
N VAL A 53 -2.99 -1.25 -3.70
CA VAL A 53 -3.08 -1.22 -5.18
C VAL A 53 -4.54 -1.17 -5.63
N LYS A 54 -5.44 -1.90 -4.96
CA LYS A 54 -6.87 -1.87 -5.29
C LYS A 54 -7.47 -0.45 -5.17
N LYS A 55 -7.18 0.26 -4.08
CA LYS A 55 -7.66 1.63 -3.83
C LYS A 55 -7.09 2.62 -4.87
N LEU A 56 -5.80 2.53 -5.17
CA LEU A 56 -5.16 3.34 -6.22
C LEU A 56 -5.81 3.15 -7.59
N VAL A 57 -6.10 1.90 -7.98
CA VAL A 57 -6.75 1.60 -9.26
C VAL A 57 -8.20 2.11 -9.27
N GLU A 58 -8.92 1.96 -8.16
CA GLU A 58 -10.28 2.48 -8.03
C GLU A 58 -10.33 4.00 -8.20
N ASP A 59 -9.42 4.73 -7.56
CA ASP A 59 -9.34 6.20 -7.68
C ASP A 59 -8.94 6.61 -9.10
N ALA A 60 -7.99 5.92 -9.72
CA ALA A 60 -7.65 6.15 -11.13
C ALA A 60 -8.84 5.90 -12.07
N GLN A 61 -9.62 4.84 -11.83
CA GLN A 61 -10.84 4.56 -12.61
C GLN A 61 -11.90 5.65 -12.42
N LYS A 62 -12.08 6.17 -11.20
CA LYS A 62 -12.98 7.31 -10.93
C LYS A 62 -12.54 8.56 -11.67
N GLU A 63 -11.25 8.87 -11.68
CA GLU A 63 -10.72 10.03 -12.43
C GLU A 63 -10.89 9.88 -13.95
N ILE A 64 -10.71 8.66 -14.49
CA ILE A 64 -10.99 8.37 -15.90
C ILE A 64 -12.49 8.53 -16.21
N ALA A 65 -13.36 8.06 -15.32
CA ALA A 65 -14.81 8.12 -15.50
C ALA A 65 -15.41 9.53 -15.34
N LYS A 66 -14.73 10.45 -14.66
CA LYS A 66 -15.11 11.86 -14.54
C LYS A 66 -14.84 12.68 -15.81
N LYS A 67 -14.21 12.06 -16.81
CA LYS A 67 -13.80 12.67 -18.07
C LYS A 67 -14.86 12.47 -19.15
#